data_AF-A0A9X6ABN0-F1
#
_entry.id   AF-A0A9X6ABN0-F1
#
_cell.length_a   1.000
_cell.length_b   1.000
_cell.length_c   1.000
_cell.angle_alpha   90.00
_cell.angle_beta   90.00
_cell.angle_gamma   90.00
#
_symmetry.space_group_name_H-M   'P 1'
#
loop_
_entity.id
_entity.type
_entity.pdbx_description
1 polymer ?
#
loop_
_entity_poly.entity_id
_entity_poly.type
_entity_poly.pdbx_seq_one_letter_code
_entity_poly.pdbx_strand_id
1 'polypeptide(L)'
;LAADVWGIGFLTADKIAQSVGIPHDSPERVKAGLQYALSQSADQGHCFLPEEQLIADAVKLLQVDTGLVIECLAELAEPTQDEDEPGGVREPGVVREKVPGPDGGPDTVTAVYLVPFHRAELSLSAQLLRLLRTTEDRMPGFHDVAWDKALTWLKGRTGAELAPGQ
;
A
#
# COMPACT_ATOMS: atom_id res chain seq x y z
N LEU A 1 18.29 -7.69 -7.91
CA LEU A 1 18.95 -6.38 -7.58
C LEU A 1 18.48 -5.19 -8.45
N ALA A 2 17.20 -5.08 -8.85
CA ALA A 2 16.69 -3.91 -9.61
C ALA A 2 15.37 -3.30 -9.08
N ALA A 3 14.89 -3.73 -7.90
CA ALA A 3 13.67 -3.22 -7.28
C ALA A 3 13.90 -2.11 -6.22
N ASP A 4 15.17 -1.79 -5.91
CA ASP A 4 15.55 -0.96 -4.75
C ASP A 4 16.23 0.37 -5.11
N VAL A 5 16.02 0.92 -6.31
CA VAL A 5 16.46 2.30 -6.58
C VAL A 5 15.37 3.27 -6.14
N TRP A 6 15.36 3.56 -4.83
CA TRP A 6 14.65 4.70 -4.27
C TRP A 6 15.12 5.98 -4.99
N GLY A 7 14.28 6.52 -5.88
CA GLY A 7 14.54 7.77 -6.61
C GLY A 7 14.51 7.68 -8.15
N ILE A 8 14.47 6.49 -8.75
CA ILE A 8 14.22 6.34 -10.20
C ILE A 8 12.81 5.75 -10.36
N GLY A 9 11.81 6.61 -10.54
CA GLY A 9 10.44 6.17 -10.80
C GLY A 9 10.37 5.20 -11.99
N PHE A 10 9.38 4.31 -11.99
CA PHE A 10 9.16 3.29 -13.04
C PHE A 10 9.37 3.84 -14.45
N LEU A 11 8.82 5.02 -14.77
CA LEU A 11 8.95 5.65 -16.09
C LEU A 11 10.40 5.94 -16.50
N THR A 12 11.25 6.30 -15.55
CA THR A 12 12.68 6.56 -15.82
C THR A 12 13.43 5.24 -15.98
N ALA A 13 13.13 4.25 -15.15
CA ALA A 13 13.71 2.90 -15.28
C ALA A 13 13.28 2.22 -16.58
N ASP A 14 12.02 2.34 -16.99
CA ASP A 14 11.47 1.79 -18.23
C ASP A 14 12.14 2.40 -19.47
N LYS A 15 12.36 3.72 -19.47
CA LYS A 15 13.11 4.40 -20.54
C LYS A 15 14.55 3.89 -20.65
N ILE A 16 15.22 3.67 -19.52
CA ILE A 16 16.58 3.11 -19.50
C ILE A 16 16.55 1.67 -20.02
N ALA A 17 15.62 0.85 -19.53
CA ALA A 17 15.44 -0.54 -19.94
C ALA A 17 15.26 -0.68 -21.46
N GLN A 18 14.41 0.15 -22.06
CA GLN A 18 14.21 0.23 -23.50
C GLN A 18 15.50 0.64 -24.23
N SER A 19 16.25 1.62 -23.69
CA SER A 19 17.50 2.08 -24.29
C SER A 19 18.62 1.03 -24.29
N VAL A 20 18.57 0.06 -23.36
CA VAL A 20 19.54 -1.05 -23.28
C VAL A 20 19.04 -2.33 -23.97
N GLY A 21 17.90 -2.27 -24.66
CA GLY A 21 17.39 -3.36 -25.49
C GLY A 21 16.55 -4.42 -24.77
N ILE A 22 16.01 -4.12 -23.58
CA ILE A 22 15.06 -5.03 -22.90
C ILE A 22 13.77 -5.12 -23.74
N PRO A 23 13.25 -6.34 -24.00
CA PRO A 23 12.01 -6.53 -24.74
C PRO A 23 10.84 -5.80 -24.09
N HIS A 24 9.98 -5.22 -24.94
CA HIS A 24 8.82 -4.45 -24.49
C HIS A 24 7.78 -5.31 -23.75
N ASP A 25 7.75 -6.60 -24.06
CA ASP A 25 6.91 -7.66 -23.51
C ASP A 25 7.62 -8.49 -22.44
N SER A 26 8.77 -8.03 -21.90
CA SER A 26 9.44 -8.68 -20.78
C SER A 26 8.48 -8.82 -19.59
N PRO A 27 8.29 -10.03 -19.02
CA PRO A 27 7.43 -10.23 -17.85
C PRO A 27 7.83 -9.36 -16.67
N GLU A 28 9.13 -9.15 -16.43
CA GLU A 28 9.64 -8.30 -15.36
C GLU A 28 9.19 -6.85 -15.51
N ARG A 29 9.19 -6.33 -16.75
CA ARG A 29 8.67 -5.00 -17.07
C ARG A 29 7.17 -4.92 -16.81
N VAL A 30 6.41 -5.92 -17.23
CA VAL A 30 4.94 -5.94 -17.04
C VAL A 30 4.59 -5.97 -15.56
N LYS A 31 5.29 -6.80 -14.78
CA LYS A 31 5.13 -6.88 -13.32
C LYS A 31 5.43 -5.54 -12.64
N ALA A 32 6.54 -4.90 -13.00
CA ALA A 32 6.88 -3.56 -12.49
C ALA A 32 5.83 -2.51 -12.90
N GLY A 33 5.28 -2.61 -14.12
CA GLY A 33 4.23 -1.73 -14.61
C GLY A 33 2.90 -1.88 -13.88
N LEU A 34 2.52 -3.11 -13.52
CA LEU A 34 1.34 -3.40 -12.69
C LEU A 34 1.46 -2.75 -11.31
N GLN A 35 2.61 -2.91 -10.65
CA GLN A 35 2.87 -2.27 -9.36
C GLN A 35 2.90 -0.73 -9.48
N TYR A 36 3.46 -0.20 -10.58
CA TYR A 36 3.44 1.23 -10.84
C TYR A 36 2.02 1.78 -11.05
N ALA A 37 1.16 1.08 -11.80
CA ALA A 37 -0.24 1.46 -11.99
C ALA A 37 -1.01 1.47 -10.65
N LEU A 38 -0.79 0.48 -9.79
CA LEU A 38 -1.33 0.47 -8.42
C LEU A 38 -0.80 1.65 -7.59
N SER A 39 0.50 1.94 -7.65
CA SER A 39 1.10 3.07 -6.93
C SER A 39 0.50 4.40 -7.37
N GLN A 40 0.33 4.61 -8.67
CA GLN A 40 -0.30 5.82 -9.23
C GLN A 40 -1.75 5.98 -8.79
N SER A 41 -2.47 4.87 -8.61
CA SER A 41 -3.83 4.87 -8.07
C SER A 41 -3.83 5.18 -6.56
N ALA A 42 -2.86 4.64 -5.83
CA ALA A 42 -2.68 4.95 -4.41
C ALA A 42 -2.35 6.42 -4.17
N ASP A 43 -1.55 7.05 -5.03
CA ASP A 43 -1.28 8.49 -4.99
C ASP A 43 -2.55 9.35 -5.23
N GLN A 44 -3.59 8.77 -5.83
CA GLN A 44 -4.92 9.38 -5.99
C GLN A 44 -5.87 9.08 -4.82
N GLY A 45 -5.39 8.35 -3.80
CA GLY A 45 -6.15 8.03 -2.59
C GLY A 45 -6.83 6.66 -2.60
N HIS A 46 -6.59 5.82 -3.60
CA HIS A 46 -7.16 4.47 -3.64
C HIS A 46 -6.35 3.47 -2.80
N CYS A 47 -7.00 2.68 -1.96
CA CYS A 47 -6.33 1.58 -1.24
C CYS A 47 -6.04 0.37 -2.13
N PHE A 48 -6.91 0.14 -3.12
CA PHE A 48 -6.83 -0.96 -4.09
C PHE A 48 -7.43 -0.55 -5.43
N LEU A 49 -7.23 -1.39 -6.44
CA LEU A 49 -7.99 -1.35 -7.69
C LEU A 49 -8.73 -2.66 -7.94
N PRO A 50 -9.95 -2.63 -8.51
CA PRO A 50 -10.55 -3.82 -9.10
C PRO A 50 -9.61 -4.46 -10.12
N GLU A 51 -9.51 -5.79 -10.13
CA GLU A 51 -8.60 -6.55 -11.01
C GLU A 51 -8.77 -6.16 -12.49
N GLU A 52 -10.02 -6.08 -12.97
CA GLU A 52 -10.32 -5.69 -14.36
C GLU A 52 -9.84 -4.27 -14.70
N GLN A 53 -10.02 -3.34 -13.76
CA GLN A 53 -9.57 -1.96 -13.92
C GLN A 53 -8.03 -1.88 -13.95
N LEU A 54 -7.35 -2.59 -13.04
CA LEU A 54 -5.89 -2.66 -13.02
C LEU A 54 -5.33 -3.24 -14.32
N ILE A 55 -5.92 -4.32 -14.84
CA ILE A 55 -5.50 -4.93 -16.10
C ILE A 55 -5.68 -3.92 -17.24
N ALA A 56 -6.83 -3.25 -17.33
CA ALA A 56 -7.08 -2.26 -18.37
C ALA A 56 -6.08 -1.08 -18.31
N ASP A 57 -5.79 -0.58 -17.11
CA ASP A 57 -4.82 0.50 -16.91
C ASP A 57 -3.39 0.06 -17.25
N ALA A 58 -3.00 -1.16 -16.88
CA ALA A 58 -1.70 -1.71 -17.20
C ALA A 58 -1.53 -1.96 -18.70
N VAL A 59 -2.53 -2.53 -19.39
CA VAL A 59 -2.52 -2.69 -20.86
C VAL A 59 -2.35 -1.34 -21.54
N LYS A 60 -3.09 -0.32 -21.10
CA LYS A 60 -3.00 1.04 -21.65
C LYS A 60 -1.64 1.69 -21.37
N LEU A 61 -1.08 1.50 -20.19
CA LEU A 61 0.19 2.09 -19.78
C LEU A 61 1.38 1.42 -20.47
N LEU A 62 1.34 0.10 -20.55
CA LEU A 62 2.44 -0.72 -21.05
C LEU A 62 2.35 -1.02 -22.54
N GLN A 63 1.18 -0.86 -23.17
CA GLN A 63 0.92 -1.18 -24.59
C GLN A 63 1.25 -2.64 -24.96
N VAL A 64 0.90 -3.58 -24.07
CA VAL A 64 1.13 -5.03 -24.24
C VAL A 64 -0.18 -5.81 -24.32
N ASP A 65 -0.10 -7.09 -24.67
CA ASP A 65 -1.26 -7.97 -24.74
C ASP A 65 -1.91 -8.20 -23.37
N THR A 66 -3.24 -8.24 -23.34
CA THR A 66 -4.02 -8.44 -22.11
C THR A 66 -3.74 -9.80 -21.45
N GLY A 67 -3.53 -10.86 -22.23
CA GLY A 67 -3.19 -12.19 -21.71
C GLY A 67 -1.88 -12.18 -20.93
N LEU A 68 -0.85 -11.52 -21.47
CA LEU A 68 0.44 -11.36 -20.79
C LEU A 68 0.30 -10.60 -19.45
N VAL A 69 -0.55 -9.57 -19.39
CA VAL A 69 -0.82 -8.83 -18.15
C VAL A 69 -1.51 -9.71 -17.12
N ILE A 70 -2.50 -10.51 -17.53
CA ILE A 70 -3.21 -11.44 -16.65
C ILE A 70 -2.24 -12.48 -16.06
N GLU A 71 -1.39 -13.07 -16.90
CA GLU A 71 -0.37 -14.04 -16.49
C GLU A 71 0.63 -13.41 -15.50
N CYS A 72 1.18 -12.24 -15.84
CA CYS A 72 2.11 -11.53 -14.96
C CYS A 72 1.49 -11.13 -13.63
N LEU A 73 0.21 -10.72 -13.63
CA LEU A 73 -0.52 -10.41 -12.41
C LEU A 73 -0.78 -11.66 -11.57
N ALA A 74 -0.98 -12.82 -12.18
CA ALA A 74 -1.16 -14.10 -11.47
C ALA A 74 0.15 -14.48 -10.77
N GLU A 75 1.26 -14.44 -11.50
CA GLU A 75 2.58 -14.69 -10.96
C GLU A 75 2.98 -13.70 -9.84
N LEU A 76 2.58 -12.43 -9.95
CA LEU A 76 2.84 -11.43 -8.90
C LEU A 76 2.08 -11.70 -7.59
N ALA A 77 0.92 -12.35 -7.67
CA ALA A 77 0.10 -12.65 -6.50
C ALA A 77 0.59 -13.89 -5.75
N GLU A 78 1.39 -14.73 -6.40
CA GLU A 78 1.97 -15.93 -5.81
C GLU A 78 3.31 -15.63 -5.13
N PRO A 79 3.59 -16.21 -3.96
CA PRO A 79 4.91 -16.16 -3.37
C PRO A 79 5.90 -16.94 -4.26
N THR A 80 7.10 -16.40 -4.41
CA THR A 80 8.16 -17.02 -5.24
C THR A 80 9.28 -17.53 -4.36
N GLN A 81 10.02 -18.54 -4.85
CA GLN A 81 11.24 -18.96 -4.16
C GLN A 81 12.26 -17.84 -4.22
N ASP A 82 12.91 -17.59 -3.09
CA ASP A 82 14.03 -16.68 -3.04
C ASP A 82 15.25 -17.42 -3.60
N GLU A 83 15.76 -16.96 -4.76
CA GLU A 83 16.93 -17.56 -5.39
C GLU A 83 18.21 -17.28 -4.59
N ASP A 84 18.21 -16.22 -3.77
CA ASP A 84 19.36 -15.79 -2.98
C ASP A 84 19.46 -16.55 -1.63
N GLU A 85 18.38 -17.17 -1.15
CA GLU A 85 18.34 -17.92 0.11
C GLU A 85 17.74 -19.32 -0.07
N PRO A 86 18.50 -20.41 0.16
CA PRO A 86 17.98 -21.77 0.06
C PRO A 86 16.81 -22.02 1.01
N GLY A 87 15.61 -22.18 0.46
CA GLY A 87 14.38 -22.35 1.24
C GLY A 87 13.72 -21.04 1.66
N GLY A 88 14.27 -19.90 1.26
CA GLY A 88 13.65 -18.59 1.38
C GLY A 88 12.42 -18.49 0.47
N VAL A 89 11.39 -17.83 0.98
CA VAL A 89 10.17 -17.52 0.22
C VAL A 89 10.05 -16.02 0.16
N ARG A 90 10.05 -15.47 -1.05
CA ARG A 90 9.82 -14.05 -1.27
C ARG A 90 8.33 -13.77 -1.20
N GLU A 91 7.99 -12.70 -0.49
CA GLU A 91 6.61 -12.23 -0.42
C GLU A 91 6.06 -11.92 -1.82
N PRO A 92 4.75 -12.11 -2.04
CA PRO A 92 4.13 -11.76 -3.31
C PRO A 92 4.29 -10.26 -3.58
N GLY A 93 4.28 -9.87 -4.85
CA GLY A 93 4.39 -8.47 -5.23
C GLY A 93 3.08 -7.70 -5.07
N VAL A 94 1.94 -8.39 -5.04
CA VAL A 94 0.60 -7.83 -4.83
C VAL A 94 -0.26 -8.79 -4.02
N VAL A 95 -1.32 -8.30 -3.39
CA VAL A 95 -2.34 -9.14 -2.73
C VAL A 95 -3.64 -9.05 -3.50
N ARG A 96 -4.29 -10.20 -3.71
CA ARG A 96 -5.65 -10.27 -4.27
C ARG A 96 -6.62 -10.69 -3.17
N GLU A 97 -7.70 -9.94 -3.00
CA GLU A 97 -8.73 -10.23 -2.01
C GLU A 97 -10.12 -10.08 -2.63
N LYS A 98 -11.05 -10.97 -2.26
CA LYS A 98 -12.46 -10.82 -2.63
C LYS A 98 -13.13 -9.90 -1.64
N VAL A 99 -13.55 -8.73 -2.11
CA VAL A 99 -14.25 -7.73 -1.29
C VAL A 99 -15.68 -7.54 -1.80
N PRO A 100 -16.63 -7.11 -0.94
CA PRO A 100 -17.97 -6.76 -1.39
C PRO A 100 -17.92 -5.72 -2.51
N GLY A 101 -18.80 -5.87 -3.50
CA GLY A 101 -18.94 -4.90 -4.58
C GLY A 101 -19.33 -3.50 -4.07
N PRO A 102 -19.07 -2.44 -4.86
CA PRO A 102 -19.33 -1.05 -4.46
C PRO A 102 -20.81 -0.78 -4.12
N ASP A 103 -21.73 -1.57 -4.68
CA ASP A 103 -23.17 -1.43 -4.46
C ASP A 103 -23.66 -2.10 -3.16
N GLY A 104 -22.77 -2.74 -2.39
CA GLY A 104 -23.12 -3.43 -1.14
C GLY A 104 -24.03 -4.65 -1.31
N GLY A 105 -24.18 -5.11 -2.55
CA GLY A 105 -24.93 -6.32 -2.90
C GLY A 105 -24.17 -7.61 -2.58
N PRO A 106 -24.72 -8.78 -2.96
CA PRO A 106 -24.06 -10.09 -2.76
C PRO A 106 -22.84 -10.28 -3.69
N ASP A 107 -22.69 -9.43 -4.71
CA ASP A 107 -21.62 -9.52 -5.66
C ASP A 107 -20.28 -9.14 -5.02
N THR A 108 -19.22 -9.84 -5.43
CA THR A 108 -17.85 -9.58 -4.96
C THR A 108 -16.98 -9.15 -6.12
N VAL A 109 -16.04 -8.27 -5.83
CA VAL A 109 -15.00 -7.86 -6.77
C VAL A 109 -13.65 -8.37 -6.26
N THR A 110 -12.77 -8.77 -7.18
CA THR A 110 -11.37 -9.02 -6.80
C THR A 110 -10.67 -7.68 -6.69
N ALA A 111 -10.33 -7.28 -5.47
CA ALA A 111 -9.48 -6.14 -5.19
C ALA A 111 -8.01 -6.55 -5.24
N VAL A 112 -7.18 -5.72 -5.88
CA VAL A 112 -5.73 -5.91 -5.96
C VAL A 112 -5.04 -4.78 -5.21
N TYR A 113 -4.16 -5.15 -4.28
CA TYR A 113 -3.45 -4.24 -3.39
C TYR A 113 -1.94 -4.34 -3.60
N LEU A 114 -1.24 -3.24 -3.36
CA LEU A 114 0.16 -3.33 -2.96
C LEU A 114 0.22 -3.89 -1.54
N VAL A 115 1.12 -4.84 -1.30
CA VAL A 115 1.33 -5.49 0.01
C VAL A 115 1.39 -4.50 1.18
N PRO A 116 2.15 -3.39 1.15
CA PRO A 116 2.18 -2.46 2.28
C PRO A 116 0.82 -1.83 2.58
N PHE A 117 0.01 -1.51 1.57
CA PHE A 117 -1.32 -0.90 1.78
C PHE A 117 -2.34 -1.90 2.33
N HIS A 118 -2.32 -3.14 1.83
CA HIS A 118 -3.14 -4.22 2.39
C HIS A 118 -2.86 -4.45 3.88
N ARG A 119 -1.56 -4.54 4.24
CA ARG A 119 -1.13 -4.68 5.63
C ARG A 119 -1.55 -3.49 6.49
N ALA A 120 -1.42 -2.28 5.96
CA ALA A 120 -1.82 -1.07 6.67
C ALA A 120 -3.34 -1.05 6.94
N GLU A 121 -4.16 -1.43 5.96
CA GLU A 121 -5.63 -1.50 6.09
C GLU A 121 -6.06 -2.49 7.18
N LEU A 122 -5.51 -3.71 7.15
CA LEU A 122 -5.80 -4.73 8.16
C LEU A 122 -5.31 -4.32 9.55
N SER A 123 -4.11 -3.75 9.64
CA SER A 123 -3.53 -3.28 10.90
C SER A 123 -4.34 -2.15 11.52
N LEU A 124 -4.80 -1.19 10.69
CA LEU A 124 -5.65 -0.09 11.13
C LEU A 124 -6.98 -0.61 11.65
N SER A 125 -7.62 -1.51 10.90
CA SER A 125 -8.90 -2.13 11.30
C SER A 125 -8.78 -2.89 12.63
N ALA A 126 -7.71 -3.67 12.80
CA ALA A 126 -7.43 -4.37 14.04
C ALA A 126 -7.22 -3.41 15.22
N GLN A 127 -6.49 -2.31 15.00
CA GLN A 127 -6.25 -1.30 16.02
C GLN A 127 -7.53 -0.55 16.41
N LEU A 128 -8.42 -0.25 15.45
CA LEU A 128 -9.72 0.36 15.72
C LEU A 128 -10.60 -0.58 16.55
N LEU A 129 -10.67 -1.87 16.20
CA LEU A 129 -11.40 -2.86 16.98
C LEU A 129 -10.83 -3.03 18.39
N ARG A 130 -9.51 -2.95 18.54
CA ARG A 130 -8.86 -2.94 19.85
C ARG A 130 -9.29 -1.73 20.67
N LEU A 131 -9.24 -0.52 20.10
CA LEU A 131 -9.68 0.71 20.78
C LEU A 131 -11.16 0.65 21.18
N LEU A 132 -12.03 0.14 20.31
CA LEU A 132 -13.46 -0.02 20.58
C LEU A 132 -13.77 -0.99 21.73
N ARG A 133 -12.91 -1.98 21.94
CA ARG A 133 -13.10 -3.04 22.95
C ARG A 133 -12.32 -2.80 24.24
N THR A 134 -11.44 -1.79 24.27
CA THR A 134 -10.69 -1.43 25.46
C THR A 134 -11.65 -0.91 26.54
N THR A 135 -11.67 -1.57 27.69
CA THR A 135 -12.39 -1.14 28.90
C THR A 135 -11.55 -0.22 29.79
N GLU A 136 -10.24 -0.15 29.55
CA GLU A 136 -9.32 0.75 30.24
C GLU A 136 -9.41 2.14 29.62
N ASP A 137 -10.17 3.02 30.25
CA ASP A 137 -10.06 4.44 30.00
C ASP A 137 -8.73 4.95 30.58
N ARG A 138 -7.94 5.67 29.77
CA ARG A 138 -6.72 6.35 30.24
C ARG A 138 -7.01 7.71 30.85
N MET A 139 -8.20 8.28 30.58
CA MET A 139 -8.64 9.58 31.10
C MET A 139 -8.84 9.66 32.61
N PRO A 140 -9.18 8.59 33.38
CA PRO A 140 -9.41 8.73 34.82
C PRO A 140 -8.18 9.23 35.57
N GLY A 141 -6.96 8.85 35.14
CA GLY A 141 -5.71 9.37 35.71
C GLY A 141 -5.44 10.84 35.40
N PHE A 142 -6.18 11.41 34.45
CA PHE A 142 -6.10 12.80 34.01
C PHE A 142 -7.33 13.63 34.36
N HIS A 143 -8.42 13.01 34.84
CA HIS A 143 -9.65 13.69 35.25
C HIS A 143 -9.40 14.66 36.40
N ASP A 144 -8.55 14.28 37.37
CA ASP A 144 -8.25 15.10 38.55
C ASP A 144 -7.02 16.01 38.36
N VAL A 145 -6.41 16.00 37.17
CA VAL A 145 -5.27 16.88 36.88
C VAL A 145 -5.76 18.31 36.76
N ALA A 146 -5.24 19.19 37.61
CA ALA A 146 -5.42 20.63 37.48
C ALA A 146 -4.62 21.15 36.26
N TRP A 147 -5.18 21.01 35.06
CA TRP A 147 -4.53 21.30 33.79
C TRP A 147 -3.95 22.70 33.72
N ASP A 148 -4.63 23.72 34.27
CA ASP A 148 -4.11 25.09 34.33
C ASP A 148 -2.76 25.18 35.06
N LYS A 149 -2.61 24.44 36.18
CA LYS A 149 -1.36 24.39 36.94
C LYS A 149 -0.29 23.60 36.18
N ALA A 150 -0.66 22.48 35.57
CA ALA A 150 0.26 21.64 34.82
C ALA A 150 0.82 22.37 33.59
N LEU A 151 -0.04 23.06 32.84
CA LEU A 151 0.33 23.85 31.67
C LEU A 151 1.13 25.10 32.06
N THR A 152 0.79 25.76 33.18
CA THR A 152 1.60 26.88 33.71
C THR A 152 3.01 26.43 34.12
N TRP A 153 3.11 25.29 34.81
CA TRP A 153 4.40 24.68 35.15
C TRP A 153 5.21 24.31 33.90
N LEU A 154 4.56 23.73 32.89
CA LEU A 154 5.20 23.34 31.63
C LEU A 154 5.75 24.57 30.90
N LYS A 155 4.94 25.63 30.77
CA LYS A 155 5.35 26.91 30.19
C LYS A 155 6.55 27.50 30.91
N GLY A 156 6.56 27.45 32.25
CA GLY A 156 7.68 27.90 33.07
C GLY A 156 8.97 27.09 32.87
N ARG A 157 8.87 25.82 32.44
CA ARG A 157 10.01 24.91 32.26
C ARG A 157 10.51 24.83 30.82
N THR A 158 9.64 24.95 29.82
CA THR A 158 9.97 24.76 28.40
C THR A 158 9.93 26.07 27.60
N GLY A 159 9.29 27.12 28.11
CA GLY A 159 9.10 28.39 27.39
C GLY A 159 8.10 28.32 26.22
N ALA A 160 7.45 27.17 26.00
CA ALA A 160 6.48 27.01 24.92
C ALA A 160 5.11 27.60 25.29
N GLU A 161 4.52 28.39 24.39
CA GLU A 161 3.10 28.79 24.45
C GLU A 161 2.27 27.85 23.57
N LEU A 162 1.21 27.29 24.15
CA LEU A 162 0.24 26.47 23.41
C LEU A 162 -0.77 27.38 22.71
N ALA A 163 -1.22 26.96 21.53
CA ALA A 163 -2.22 27.70 20.76
C ALA A 163 -3.57 27.74 21.48
N PRO A 164 -4.33 28.84 21.41
CA PRO A 164 -5.63 28.93 22.07
C PRO A 164 -6.63 27.96 21.39
N GLY A 165 -7.03 26.90 22.10
CA GLY A 165 -8.10 25.99 21.68
C GLY A 165 -7.84 24.48 21.79
N GLN A 166 -6.86 24.02 22.59
CA GLN A 166 -6.66 22.59 22.90
C GLN A 166 -7.14 22.24 24.30
#